data_AF-A0A2H9U613-F1
#
_entry.id   AF-A0A2H9U613-F1
#
_cell.length_a   1.000
_cell.length_b   1.000
_cell.length_c   1.000
_cell.angle_alpha   90.00
_cell.angle_beta   90.00
_cell.angle_gamma   90.00
#
_symmetry.space_group_name_H-M   'P 1'
#
loop_
_entity.id
_entity.type
_entity.pdbx_description
1 polymer ?
#
loop_
_entity_poly.entity_id
_entity_poly.type
_entity_poly.pdbx_seq_one_letter_code
_entity_poly.pdbx_strand_id
1 'polypeptide(L)'
;MKLATLNNGKRDGALVVVSRDLTRAVRVSEIAPTLQGALDEWAEVAPRLEAVYQQLNEGRVAEAFAFDEAACLSPLPRAYQW
;
A
#
# COMPACT_ATOMS: atom_id res chain seq x y z
N MET A 1 -8.80 -2.56 -5.81
CA MET A 1 -7.86 -2.03 -4.80
C MET A 1 -6.92 -0.96 -5.38
N LYS A 2 -6.51 0.03 -4.58
CA LYS A 2 -5.45 1.00 -4.91
C LYS A 2 -4.24 0.79 -3.99
N LEU A 3 -3.04 0.76 -4.54
CA LEU A 3 -1.78 0.57 -3.82
C LEU A 3 -0.87 1.77 -4.08
N ALA A 4 -0.12 2.19 -3.06
CA ALA A 4 0.89 3.22 -3.17
C ALA A 4 2.12 2.85 -2.33
N THR A 5 3.24 3.53 -2.62
CA THR A 5 4.49 3.39 -1.88
C THR A 5 4.74 4.68 -1.12
N LEU A 6 4.59 4.64 0.20
CA LEU A 6 4.82 5.79 1.07
C LEU A 6 6.31 5.93 1.38
N ASN A 7 6.85 7.16 1.32
CA ASN A 7 8.22 7.40 1.74
C ASN A 7 8.36 7.22 3.27
N ASN A 8 9.14 6.23 3.69
CA ASN A 8 9.47 5.96 5.09
C ASN A 8 10.97 6.13 5.39
N GLY A 9 11.71 6.80 4.50
CA GLY A 9 13.17 6.95 4.57
C GLY A 9 13.96 5.73 4.09
N LYS A 10 13.31 4.60 3.76
CA LYS A 10 13.95 3.46 3.10
C LYS A 10 13.88 3.59 1.58
N ARG A 11 14.78 2.88 0.89
CA ARG A 11 14.93 2.92 -0.57
C ARG A 11 13.65 2.49 -1.32
N ASP A 12 12.96 1.48 -0.80
CA ASP A 12 11.76 0.91 -1.44
C ASP A 12 10.46 1.40 -0.82
N GLY A 13 10.54 2.37 0.11
CA GLY A 13 9.39 2.91 0.82
C GLY A 13 8.65 1.89 1.70
N ALA A 14 7.37 2.13 1.92
CA ALA A 14 6.43 1.23 2.57
C ALA A 14 5.18 1.03 1.71
N LEU A 15 4.73 -0.21 1.56
CA LEU A 15 3.46 -0.49 0.90
C LEU A 15 2.28 0.01 1.74
N VAL A 16 1.39 0.77 1.10
CA VAL A 16 0.13 1.21 1.68
C VAL A 16 -1.04 0.85 0.75
N VAL A 17 -2.16 0.48 1.36
CA VAL A 17 -3.45 0.38 0.67
C VAL A 17 -4.16 1.71 0.80
N VAL A 18 -4.66 2.24 -0.31
CA VAL A 18 -5.31 3.55 -0.38
C VAL A 18 -6.80 3.38 -0.62
N SER A 19 -7.62 4.19 0.03
CA SER A 19 -9.08 4.20 -0.13
C SER A 19 -9.50 4.62 -1.54
N ARG A 20 -10.73 4.27 -1.91
CA ARG A 20 -11.28 4.56 -3.25
C ARG A 20 -11.28 6.06 -3.56
N ASP A 21 -11.58 6.88 -2.56
CA ASP A 21 -11.66 8.34 -2.62
C ASP A 21 -10.31 9.05 -2.46
N LEU A 22 -9.20 8.30 -2.30
CA LEU A 22 -7.85 8.85 -2.11
C LEU A 22 -7.68 9.71 -0.86
N THR A 23 -8.56 9.58 0.14
CA THR A 23 -8.47 10.40 1.37
C THR A 23 -7.78 9.68 2.52
N ARG A 24 -7.76 8.34 2.50
CA ARG A 24 -7.21 7.51 3.59
C ARG A 24 -6.29 6.43 3.07
N ALA A 25 -5.33 6.05 3.88
CA ALA A 25 -4.45 4.92 3.61
C ALA A 25 -4.12 4.16 4.89
N VAL A 26 -3.69 2.91 4.73
CA VAL A 26 -3.19 2.08 5.82
C VAL A 26 -1.92 1.36 5.40
N ARG A 27 -0.95 1.25 6.32
CA ARG A 27 0.27 0.46 6.12
C ARG A 27 -0.06 -1.01 6.23
N VAL A 28 0.49 -1.82 5.34
CA VAL A 28 0.21 -3.27 5.27
C VAL A 28 1.49 -4.09 5.42
N SER A 29 2.41 -3.64 6.29
CA SER A 29 3.71 -4.28 6.52
C SER A 29 3.61 -5.75 6.97
N GLU A 30 2.52 -6.12 7.66
CA GLU A 30 2.21 -7.50 8.08
C GLU A 30 1.79 -8.43 6.92
N ILE A 31 1.43 -7.85 5.78
CA ILE A 31 1.08 -8.58 4.56
C ILE A 31 2.28 -8.57 3.62
N ALA A 32 2.77 -7.38 3.28
CA ALA A 32 3.99 -7.19 2.52
C ALA A 32 4.62 -5.83 2.87
N PRO A 33 5.94 -5.77 3.13
CA PRO A 33 6.61 -4.53 3.54
C PRO A 33 6.76 -3.53 2.38
N THR A 34 6.85 -4.00 1.14
CA THR A 34 7.08 -3.19 -0.07
C THR A 34 6.19 -3.66 -1.22
N LEU A 35 5.97 -2.80 -2.23
CA LEU A 35 5.20 -3.19 -3.41
C LEU A 35 5.88 -4.33 -4.18
N GLN A 36 7.21 -4.33 -4.26
CA GLN A 36 7.96 -5.42 -4.89
C GLN A 36 7.69 -6.75 -4.20
N GLY A 37 7.78 -6.81 -2.86
CA GLY A 37 7.49 -8.05 -2.12
C GLY A 37 6.05 -8.52 -2.29
N ALA A 38 5.09 -7.59 -2.42
CA ALA A 38 3.71 -7.97 -2.75
C ALA A 38 3.59 -8.58 -4.15
N LEU A 39 4.34 -8.07 -5.14
CA LEU A 39 4.34 -8.61 -6.51
C LEU A 39 5.01 -9.98 -6.61
N ASP A 40 6.07 -10.20 -5.83
CA ASP A 40 6.81 -11.47 -5.80
C ASP A 40 5.91 -12.64 -5.32
N GLU A 41 4.99 -12.37 -4.39
CA GLU A 41 4.06 -13.36 -3.80
C GLU A 41 2.58 -13.01 -4.08
N TRP A 42 2.31 -12.42 -5.25
CA TRP A 42 1.01 -11.79 -5.54
C TRP A 42 -0.21 -12.68 -5.35
N ALA A 43 -0.11 -13.96 -5.71
CA ALA A 43 -1.22 -14.91 -5.59
C ALA A 43 -1.70 -15.09 -4.13
N GLU A 44 -0.78 -14.97 -3.16
CA GLU A 44 -1.08 -15.13 -1.73
C GLU A 44 -1.42 -13.79 -1.07
N VAL A 45 -0.74 -12.73 -1.50
CA VAL A 45 -0.83 -11.40 -0.90
C VAL A 45 -2.07 -10.64 -1.38
N ALA A 46 -2.45 -10.76 -2.66
CA ALA A 46 -3.54 -9.98 -3.24
C ALA A 46 -4.90 -10.17 -2.53
N PRO A 47 -5.35 -11.39 -2.18
CA PRO A 47 -6.61 -11.58 -1.45
C PRO A 47 -6.59 -10.90 -0.07
N ARG A 48 -5.45 -10.92 0.63
CA ARG A 48 -5.27 -10.28 1.94
C ARG A 48 -5.32 -8.76 1.83
N LEU A 49 -4.65 -8.20 0.81
CA LEU A 49 -4.69 -6.76 0.55
C LEU A 49 -6.09 -6.27 0.15
N GLU A 50 -6.82 -7.07 -0.65
CA GLU A 50 -8.19 -6.74 -1.04
C GLU A 50 -9.12 -6.72 0.19
N ALA A 51 -8.97 -7.64 1.14
CA ALA A 51 -9.72 -7.62 2.39
C ALA A 51 -9.46 -6.33 3.20
N VAL A 52 -8.20 -5.90 3.30
CA VAL A 52 -7.84 -4.61 3.94
C VAL A 52 -8.44 -3.43 3.18
N TYR A 53 -8.40 -3.47 1.85
CA TYR A 53 -8.99 -2.42 1.02
C TYR A 53 -10.51 -2.29 1.25
N GLN A 54 -11.25 -3.39 1.37
CA GLN A 54 -12.67 -3.35 1.68
C GLN A 54 -12.92 -2.75 3.07
N GLN A 55 -12.20 -3.23 4.10
CA GLN A 55 -12.33 -2.69 5.45
C GLN A 55 -12.00 -1.20 5.53
N LEU A 56 -10.98 -0.75 4.77
CA LEU A 56 -10.59 0.65 4.71
C LEU A 56 -11.72 1.52 4.13
N ASN A 57 -12.36 1.06 3.05
CA ASN A 57 -13.46 1.78 2.40
C ASN A 57 -14.74 1.79 3.25
N GLU A 58 -14.94 0.80 4.11
CA GLU A 58 -16.04 0.77 5.08
C GLU A 58 -15.74 1.59 6.34
N GLY A 59 -14.54 2.19 6.43
CA GLY A 59 -14.11 2.97 7.59
C GLY A 59 -13.78 2.13 8.83
N ARG A 60 -13.62 0.81 8.69
CA ARG A 60 -13.40 -0.14 9.79
C ARG A 60 -11.94 -0.30 10.22
N VAL A 61 -11.01 0.35 9.50
CA VAL A 61 -9.57 0.29 9.80
C VAL A 61 -9.19 1.42 10.75
N ALA A 62 -8.89 1.07 12.00
CA ALA A 62 -8.53 2.02 13.06
C ALA A 62 -7.19 2.73 12.80
N GLU A 63 -6.22 2.00 12.25
CA GLU A 63 -4.86 2.52 11.98
C GLU A 63 -4.76 3.31 10.65
N ALA A 64 -5.88 3.54 9.98
CA ALA A 64 -5.89 4.27 8.73
C ALA A 64 -5.75 5.78 8.95
N PHE A 65 -4.79 6.37 8.26
CA PHE A 65 -4.38 7.77 8.34
C PHE A 65 -4.80 8.53 7.08
N ALA A 66 -4.75 9.87 7.14
CA ALA A 66 -5.02 10.72 5.98
C ALA A 66 -3.97 10.47 4.89
N PHE A 67 -4.41 10.20 3.66
CA PHE A 67 -3.50 9.95 2.55
C PHE A 67 -2.96 11.28 2.00
N ASP A 68 -1.64 11.35 1.87
CA ASP A 68 -0.93 12.47 1.25
C ASP A 68 -0.17 11.97 0.02
N GLU A 69 -0.64 12.38 -1.15
CA GLU A 69 -0.03 12.03 -2.44
C GLU A 69 1.39 12.59 -2.57
N ALA A 70 1.69 13.75 -1.98
CA ALA A 70 3.01 14.37 -2.05
C ALA A 70 4.07 13.60 -1.22
N ALA A 71 3.62 12.83 -0.24
CA ALA A 71 4.48 11.96 0.57
C ALA A 71 4.77 10.59 -0.10
N CYS A 72 4.14 10.31 -1.24
CA CYS A 72 4.31 9.04 -1.95
C CYS A 72 5.53 9.08 -2.88
N LEU A 73 6.23 7.95 -2.94
CA LEU A 73 7.20 7.67 -3.98
C LEU A 73 6.46 7.13 -5.22
N SER A 74 7.18 7.00 -6.34
CA SER A 74 6.70 6.18 -7.46
C SER A 74 6.33 4.78 -6.97
N PRO A 75 5.29 4.12 -7.53
CA PRO A 75 4.81 2.82 -7.04
C PRO A 75 5.92 1.77 -6.87
N LEU A 76 6.82 1.67 -7.86
CA LEU A 76 8.11 0.98 -7.74
C LEU A 76 9.23 2.02 -7.86
N PRO A 77 9.81 2.50 -6.75
CA PRO A 77 10.90 3.48 -6.79
C PRO A 77 12.13 2.95 -7.54
N ARG A 78 12.28 1.62 -7.57
CA ARG A 78 13.31 0.89 -8.30
C ARG A 78 12.70 -0.37 -8.90
N ALA A 79 12.37 -0.33 -10.19
CA ALA A 79 11.93 -1.51 -10.93
C ALA A 79 13.15 -2.23 -11.53
N TYR A 80 13.09 -3.56 -11.62
CA TYR A 80 14.14 -4.37 -12.28
C TYR A 80 14.18 -4.18 -13.81
N GLN A 81 13.10 -3.64 -14.39
CA GLN A 81 12.96 -3.34 -15.83
C GLN A 81 12.08 -2.09 -15.98
N TRP A 82 12.41 -1.20 -16.93
CA TRP A 82 11.62 -0.01 -17.29
C TRP A 82 11.15 -0.07 -18.74
#